data_AF-D7T2B2-F1
#
_entry.id   AF-D7T2B2-F1
#
_cell.length_a   1.000
_cell.length_b   1.000
_cell.length_c   1.000
_cell.angle_alpha   90.00
_cell.angle_beta   90.00
_cell.angle_gamma   90.00
#
_symmetry.space_group_name_H-M   'P 1'
#
loop_
_entity.id
_entity.type
_entity.pdbx_description
1 polymer ?
#
loop_
_entity_poly.entity_id
_entity_poly.type
_entity_poly.pdbx_seq_one_letter_code
_entity_poly.pdbx_strand_id
1 'polypeptide(L)' 'MAGLTCDHLLDPLACRPIRPASLFVKWCDLLVEQKVVVGFERFYCPNHDCSALIVNECGGVVVVKEIKVPKL' A
#
# COMPACT_ATOMS: atom_id res chain seq x y z
N MET A 1 4.35 26.04 -0.10
CA MET A 1 3.89 24.69 -0.52
C MET A 1 5.10 23.78 -0.82
N ALA A 2 6.14 23.82 0.01
CA ALA A 2 7.48 23.30 -0.32
C ALA A 2 7.72 21.83 0.12
N GLY A 3 6.69 20.98 0.05
CA GLY A 3 6.76 19.59 0.54
C GLY A 3 6.56 18.51 -0.53
N LEU A 4 6.26 18.89 -1.77
CA LEU A 4 5.91 17.94 -2.84
C LEU A 4 7.05 17.69 -3.84
N THR A 5 8.17 18.41 -3.73
CA THR A 5 9.33 18.34 -4.64
C THR A 5 10.59 17.89 -3.88
N CYS A 6 10.47 16.83 -3.08
CA CYS A 6 11.60 16.22 -2.41
C CYS A 6 11.97 14.93 -3.15
N ASP A 7 13.09 14.97 -3.89
CA ASP A 7 13.62 13.80 -4.60
C ASP A 7 14.57 12.96 -3.74
N HIS A 8 14.73 13.31 -2.45
CA HIS A 8 15.54 12.52 -1.54
C HIS A 8 14.83 11.22 -1.17
N LEU A 9 15.43 10.11 -1.63
CA LEU A 9 15.05 8.78 -1.21
C LEU A 9 15.39 8.61 0.27
N LEU A 10 14.40 8.24 1.06
CA LEU A 10 14.58 7.89 2.46
C LEU A 10 15.21 6.49 2.52
N ASP A 11 16.40 6.36 3.11
CA ASP A 11 16.96 5.05 3.44
C ASP A 11 16.20 4.47 4.65
N PRO A 12 15.49 3.34 4.50
CA PRO A 12 14.78 2.75 5.61
C PRO A 12 15.68 2.40 6.79
N LEU A 13 16.89 1.91 6.53
CA LEU A 13 17.81 1.48 7.58
C LEU A 13 18.28 2.65 8.44
N ALA A 14 18.44 3.83 7.84
CA ALA A 14 18.78 5.05 8.56
C ALA A 14 17.72 5.47 9.60
N CYS A 15 16.47 5.02 9.45
CA CYS A 15 15.40 5.32 10.42
C CYS A 15 15.28 4.30 11.56
N ARG A 16 16.03 3.20 11.54
CA ARG A 16 16.06 2.20 12.62
C ARG A 16 16.30 2.79 14.03
N PRO A 17 17.25 3.71 14.25
CA PRO A 17 17.46 4.30 15.58
C PRO A 17 16.37 5.30 15.99
N ILE A 18 15.54 5.78 15.04
CA ILE A 18 14.52 6.81 15.27
C ILE A 18 13.18 6.16 15.71
N ARG A 19 12.95 4.91 15.32
CA ARG A 19 11.65 4.23 15.48
C ARG A 19 11.73 3.10 16.51
N PRO A 20 10.66 2.86 17.29
CA PRO A 20 10.53 1.64 18.07
C PRO A 20 10.72 0.40 17.19
N ALA A 21 11.42 -0.61 17.69
CA ALA A 21 11.76 -1.81 16.93
C ALA A 21 10.54 -2.50 16.30
N SER A 22 9.42 -2.56 17.02
CA SER A 22 8.17 -3.14 16.51
C SER A 22 7.57 -2.38 15.33
N LEU A 23 7.70 -1.05 15.31
CA LEU A 23 7.26 -0.22 14.19
C LEU A 23 8.22 -0.31 13.02
N PHE A 24 9.53 -0.45 13.28
CA PHE A 24 10.52 -0.64 12.25
C PHE A 24 10.31 -1.95 11.49
N VAL A 25 10.06 -3.05 12.21
CA VAL A 25 9.76 -4.36 11.60
C VAL A 25 8.52 -4.27 10.71
N LYS A 26 7.40 -3.76 11.22
CA LYS A 26 6.17 -3.57 10.43
C LYS A 26 6.38 -2.71 9.19
N TRP A 27 7.22 -1.68 9.30
CA TRP A 27 7.52 -0.83 8.15
C TRP A 27 8.32 -1.56 7.08
N CYS A 28 9.31 -2.37 7.47
CA CYS A 28 10.03 -3.23 6.53
C CYS A 28 9.11 -4.24 5.84
N ASP A 29 8.17 -4.86 6.57
CA ASP A 29 7.18 -5.79 6.01
C ASP A 29 6.35 -5.10 4.91
N LEU A 30 5.84 -3.90 5.21
CA LEU A 30 5.09 -3.09 4.25
C LEU A 30 5.93 -2.68 3.02
N LEU A 31 7.21 -2.35 3.19
CA LEU A 31 8.08 -2.00 2.06
C LEU A 31 8.28 -3.19 1.11
N VAL A 32 8.38 -4.41 1.64
CA VAL A 32 8.47 -5.63 0.83
C VAL A 32 7.15 -5.88 0.11
N GLU A 33 6.02 -5.80 0.80
CA GLU A 33 4.69 -5.93 0.19
C GLU A 33 4.49 -4.91 -0.92
N GLN A 34 4.82 -3.64 -0.68
CA GLN A 34 4.75 -2.58 -1.69
C GLN A 34 5.61 -2.93 -2.90
N LYS A 35 6.85 -3.39 -2.70
CA LYS A 35 7.77 -3.76 -3.78
C LYS A 35 7.27 -4.95 -4.60
N VAL A 36 6.63 -5.93 -3.97
CA VAL A 36 6.02 -7.09 -4.64
C VAL A 36 4.84 -6.67 -5.51
N VAL A 37 4.08 -5.65 -5.08
CA VAL A 37 2.91 -5.14 -5.81
C VAL A 37 3.32 -4.12 -6.90
N VAL A 38 4.57 -3.68 -6.97
CA VAL A 38 5.05 -2.78 -8.04
C VAL A 38 4.93 -3.49 -9.39
N GLY A 39 4.11 -2.92 -10.29
CA GLY A 39 3.88 -3.42 -11.64
C GLY A 39 2.48 -3.98 -11.86
N PHE A 40 1.69 -4.18 -10.80
CA PHE A 40 0.30 -4.59 -10.88
C PHE A 40 -0.66 -3.42 -10.69
N GLU A 41 -1.79 -3.47 -11.39
CA GLU A 41 -2.91 -2.59 -11.11
C GLU A 41 -3.49 -2.95 -9.73
N ARG A 42 -3.71 -1.93 -8.89
CA ARG A 42 -4.04 -2.13 -7.47
C ARG A 42 -5.16 -1.20 -7.00
N PHE A 43 -6.05 -1.73 -6.18
CA PHE A 43 -7.20 -1.01 -5.64
C PHE A 43 -7.38 -1.36 -4.17
N TYR A 44 -7.71 -0.36 -3.35
CA TYR A 44 -8.17 -0.62 -1.99
C TYR A 44 -9.67 -0.89 -1.99
N CYS A 45 -10.10 -1.82 -1.15
CA CYS A 45 -11.52 -2.04 -0.90
C CYS A 45 -12.14 -0.74 -0.34
N PRO A 46 -13.23 -0.22 -0.93
CA PRO A 46 -13.86 1.02 -0.49
C PRO A 46 -14.56 0.90 0.86
N ASN A 47 -14.79 -0.33 1.36
CA ASN A 47 -15.26 -0.52 2.72
C ASN A 47 -14.14 -0.13 3.70
N HIS A 48 -14.40 0.92 4.49
CA HIS A 48 -13.47 1.49 5.46
C HIS A 48 -12.90 0.44 6.44
N ASP A 49 -13.72 -0.53 6.83
CA ASP A 49 -13.31 -1.58 7.79
C ASP A 49 -12.59 -2.77 7.13
N CYS A 50 -12.61 -2.85 5.80
CA CYS A 50 -11.97 -3.96 5.08
C CYS A 50 -10.48 -3.70 4.86
N SER A 51 -10.11 -2.48 4.45
CA SER A 51 -8.72 -2.07 4.16
C SER A 51 -7.90 -3.04 3.28
N ALA A 52 -8.57 -3.97 2.60
CA ALA A 52 -7.91 -4.99 1.79
C ALA A 52 -7.36 -4.36 0.51
N LEU A 53 -6.12 -4.74 0.17
CA LEU A 53 -5.48 -4.40 -1.10
C LEU A 53 -5.80 -5.50 -2.13
N ILE A 54 -6.44 -5.12 -3.22
CA ILE A 54 -6.77 -5.99 -4.35
C ILE A 54 -5.74 -5.74 -5.44
N VAL A 55 -5.13 -6.80 -5.96
CA VAL A 55 -4.05 -6.76 -6.96
C VAL A 55 -4.46 -7.55 -8.20
N ASN A 56 -4.29 -6.97 -9.38
CA ASN A 56 -4.57 -7.65 -10.65
C ASN A 56 -3.36 -8.41 -11.17
N GLU A 57 -3.24 -9.68 -10.81
CA GLU A 57 -2.14 -10.55 -11.25
C GLU A 57 -2.31 -11.08 -12.69
N CYS A 58 -3.51 -10.96 -13.26
CA CYS A 58 -3.86 -11.58 -14.54
C CYS A 58 -3.48 -10.74 -15.78
N GLY A 59 -3.02 -9.50 -15.60
CA GLY A 59 -2.58 -8.61 -16.70
C GLY A 59 -3.69 -8.16 -17.67
N GLY A 60 -4.94 -8.53 -17.43
CA GLY A 60 -6.11 -8.07 -18.19
C GLY A 60 -6.68 -6.76 -17.66
N VAL A 61 -7.56 -6.11 -18.40
CA VAL A 61 -8.25 -4.89 -17.93
C VAL A 61 -9.22 -5.24 -16.80
N VAL A 62 -9.05 -4.64 -15.62
CA VAL A 62 -10.03 -4.76 -14.52
C VAL A 62 -11.17 -3.78 -14.74
N VAL A 63 -12.38 -4.30 -14.89
CA VAL A 63 -13.59 -3.46 -14.83
C VAL A 63 -14.13 -3.50 -13.41
N VAL A 64 -13.84 -2.44 -12.64
CA VAL A 64 -14.40 -2.27 -11.30
C VAL A 64 -15.90 -1.98 -11.44
N LYS A 65 -16.73 -2.87 -10.89
CA LYS A 65 -18.17 -2.65 -10.76
C LYS A 65 -18.53 -2.46 -9.30
N GLU A 66 -19.26 -1.40 -9.01
CA GLU A 66 -19.86 -1.22 -7.70
C GLU A 66 -20.96 -2.27 -7.50
N ILE A 67 -20.76 -3.15 -6.52
CA ILE A 67 -21.77 -4.12 -6.12
C ILE A 67 -22.36 -3.63 -4.81
N LYS A 68 -23.64 -3.27 -4.82
CA LYS A 68 -24.36 -2.95 -3.58
C LYS A 68 -24.55 -4.23 -2.79
N VAL A 69 -23.81 -4.36 -1.68
CA VAL A 69 -24.07 -5.44 -0.73
C VAL A 69 -25.45 -5.17 -0.11
N PRO A 70 -26.39 -6.13 -0.14
CA PRO A 70 -27.67 -5.96 0.52
C PRO A 70 -27.42 -5.74 2.01
N LYS A 71 -28.01 -4.67 2.57
CA LYS A 71 -28.05 -4.49 4.02
C LYS A 71 -28.88 -5.65 4.58
N LEU A 72 -28.27 -6.48 5.42
CA LEU A 72 -28.96 -7.47 6.25
C LEU A 72 -30.04 -6.80 7.09
#